data_AF-A0AAE1L6T5-F1
#
_entry.id   AF-A0AAE1L6T5-F1
#
_cell.length_a   1.000
_cell.length_b   1.000
_cell.length_c   1.000
_cell.angle_alpha   90.00
_cell.angle_beta   90.00
_cell.angle_gamma   90.00
#
_symmetry.space_group_name_H-M   'P 1'
#
loop_
_entity.id
_entity.type
_entity.pdbx_description
1 polymer ?
#
loop_
_entity_poly.entity_id
_entity_poly.type
_entity_poly.pdbx_seq_one_letter_code
_entity_poly.pdbx_strand_id
1 'polypeptide(L)'
;MDKILIPLVQELKKLVSEEGVPLGEYDGEPFVLRAVVVAVTADTLAAHDLLGFLGTGARHFCRWCMVSRQEVRANANATGVKRTSALHDYHLTRVAENQRYSRECGVKQSCKLDQVPYFSCVESNVFDCFHDLLEGIVPLVIKLVLHNYVVVKKLFSVVDFNARVDSFAYGIPDSKNKPSPNFSEALITSTKVKIKQTGSQMWCLIRSLPFLLRDFVVEVDEHLQLIFLLQDIMQVIFSFEIRESDITLLEDLIYCHNELFFKLFISGRENLEMLEVEDSEAVDGDLEPPGTENVLPQASKQRKVYVTNKLHHLTHYPEMIRKFGNPVRMWCAKFEGRLKIFRQHSSVCCNFKNIPKTMARMFQLSNLKPLINSNDEVYIEHHRGETVTVSNSQYKGILRSVTDEHQVILTNSASLHGEEYRPGLFVALPSLNRLPLFGLINEVIVAGKEIFVVTAPWRNLGISERFHAYEMTPETNEQARQVVAINVRSLANFRCIAPWTAGGDEVFLSPRTVFGILFYFYCVELQCTQCKVVAQIPSPCAVKF
;
A
#
# COMPACT_ATOMS: atom_id res chain seq x y z
N MET A 1 16.18 22.60 8.87
CA MET A 1 15.54 22.24 7.60
C MET A 1 15.51 23.40 6.62
N ASP A 2 15.10 24.60 7.05
CA ASP A 2 14.98 25.81 6.21
C ASP A 2 16.19 26.15 5.32
N LYS A 3 17.42 26.09 5.86
CA LYS A 3 18.64 26.35 5.07
C LYS A 3 18.81 25.41 3.87
N ILE A 4 18.25 24.19 3.96
CA ILE A 4 18.29 23.18 2.91
C ILE A 4 17.18 23.42 1.88
N LEU A 5 16.02 23.92 2.32
CA LEU A 5 14.87 24.17 1.45
C LEU A 5 15.00 25.45 0.62
N ILE A 6 15.78 26.44 1.07
CA ILE A 6 15.92 27.73 0.36
C ILE A 6 16.37 27.54 -1.11
N PRO A 7 17.46 26.80 -1.42
CA PRO A 7 17.86 26.58 -2.81
C PRO A 7 16.78 25.86 -3.62
N LEU A 8 16.14 24.84 -3.03
CA LEU A 8 15.06 24.11 -3.68
C LEU A 8 13.87 25.02 -4.03
N VAL A 9 13.44 25.88 -3.10
CA VAL A 9 12.34 26.84 -3.33
C VAL A 9 12.70 27.82 -4.45
N GLN A 10 13.94 28.27 -4.53
CA GLN A 10 14.40 29.15 -5.62
C GLN A 10 14.38 28.44 -6.98
N GLU A 11 14.83 27.19 -7.03
CA GLU A 11 14.78 26.36 -8.24
C GLU A 11 13.34 26.08 -8.69
N LEU A 12 12.45 25.76 -7.74
CA LEU A 12 11.03 25.54 -8.01
C LEU A 12 10.34 26.82 -8.51
N LYS A 13 10.65 27.99 -7.94
CA LYS A 13 10.17 29.28 -8.45
C LYS A 13 10.61 29.53 -9.90
N LYS A 14 11.83 29.16 -10.25
CA LYS A 14 12.33 29.25 -11.63
C LYS A 14 11.61 28.29 -12.57
N LEU A 15 11.35 27.05 -12.14
CA LEU A 15 10.61 26.07 -12.93
C LEU A 15 9.16 26.51 -13.22
N VAL A 16 8.53 27.24 -12.29
CA VAL A 16 7.17 27.74 -12.43
C VAL A 16 7.08 29.02 -13.27
N SER A 17 8.20 29.74 -13.45
CA SER A 17 8.19 31.02 -14.16
C SER A 17 8.01 30.85 -15.68
N GLU A 18 7.62 31.94 -16.35
CA GLU A 18 7.58 31.97 -17.83
C GLU A 18 8.96 31.74 -18.46
N GLU A 19 10.04 32.08 -17.78
CA GLU A 19 11.41 31.81 -18.26
C GLU A 19 11.74 30.31 -18.20
N GLY A 20 11.17 29.58 -17.23
CA GLY A 20 11.42 28.16 -17.01
C GLY A 20 12.91 27.81 -16.88
N VAL A 21 13.25 26.59 -17.29
CA VAL A 21 14.64 26.12 -17.37
C VAL A 21 14.93 25.66 -18.81
N PRO A 22 15.78 26.38 -19.57
CA PRO A 22 16.17 25.96 -20.91
C PRO A 22 17.05 24.70 -20.83
N LEU A 23 16.70 23.66 -21.58
CA LEU A 23 17.44 22.39 -21.61
C LEU A 23 18.14 22.11 -22.95
N GLY A 24 18.19 23.11 -23.85
CA GLY A 24 18.77 22.98 -25.19
C GLY A 24 17.68 22.80 -26.23
N GLU A 25 17.89 21.89 -27.19
CA GLU A 25 16.94 21.59 -28.26
C GLU A 25 16.31 20.20 -28.05
N TYR A 26 15.01 20.08 -28.29
CA TYR A 26 14.28 18.81 -28.37
C TYR A 26 13.55 18.77 -29.71
N ASP A 27 13.86 17.75 -30.52
CA ASP A 27 13.32 17.62 -31.88
C ASP A 27 13.63 18.84 -32.80
N GLY A 28 14.82 19.42 -32.64
CA GLY A 28 15.30 20.57 -33.41
C GLY A 28 14.79 21.93 -32.93
N GLU A 29 13.95 21.98 -31.89
CA GLU A 29 13.38 23.21 -31.35
C GLU A 29 13.87 23.51 -29.92
N PRO A 30 14.07 24.79 -29.53
CA PRO A 30 14.42 25.15 -28.16
C PRO A 30 13.41 24.61 -27.14
N PHE A 31 13.89 23.79 -26.21
CA PHE A 31 13.06 23.21 -25.16
C PHE A 31 13.25 23.94 -23.84
N VAL A 32 12.17 24.52 -23.33
CA VAL A 32 12.10 25.15 -22.02
C VAL A 32 11.22 24.30 -21.11
N LEU A 33 11.83 23.75 -20.07
CA LEU A 33 11.11 22.99 -19.06
C LEU A 33 10.41 23.94 -18.09
N ARG A 34 9.09 23.76 -17.96
CA ARG A 34 8.27 24.39 -16.92
C ARG A 34 7.56 23.32 -16.12
N ALA A 35 7.46 23.51 -14.81
CA ALA A 35 6.84 22.54 -13.92
C ALA A 35 6.24 23.23 -12.69
N VAL A 36 5.17 22.64 -12.14
CA VAL A 36 4.53 23.08 -10.90
C VAL A 36 4.58 21.97 -9.86
N VAL A 37 4.63 22.33 -8.58
CA VAL A 37 4.52 21.36 -7.50
C VAL A 37 3.04 21.05 -7.26
N VAL A 38 2.60 19.86 -7.65
CA VAL A 38 1.21 19.43 -7.46
C VAL A 38 0.95 18.93 -6.04
N ALA A 39 1.87 18.13 -5.50
CA ALA A 39 1.73 17.49 -4.21
C ALA A 39 3.07 17.27 -3.51
N VAL A 40 3.04 17.26 -2.17
CA VAL A 40 4.17 16.88 -1.31
C VAL A 40 3.77 15.66 -0.48
N THR A 41 4.59 14.62 -0.58
CA THR A 41 4.43 13.35 0.12
C THR A 41 5.63 13.10 1.01
N ALA A 42 5.36 12.63 2.22
CA ALA A 42 6.36 12.27 3.22
C ALA A 42 5.71 11.34 4.25
N ASP A 43 6.52 10.64 5.05
CA ASP A 43 5.99 9.99 6.24
C ASP A 43 5.27 11.00 7.15
N THR A 44 4.42 10.51 8.05
CA THR A 44 3.58 11.38 8.86
C THR A 44 4.37 12.40 9.69
N LEU A 45 5.51 12.04 10.26
CA LEU A 45 6.28 12.95 11.11
C LEU A 45 6.96 14.02 10.27
N ALA A 46 7.62 13.61 9.19
CA ALA A 46 8.28 14.49 8.24
C ALA A 46 7.27 15.44 7.57
N ALA A 47 6.08 14.97 7.22
CA ALA A 47 5.03 15.80 6.64
C ALA A 47 4.53 16.89 7.61
N HIS A 48 4.34 16.59 8.89
CA HIS A 48 3.97 17.62 9.87
C HIS A 48 5.05 18.69 10.00
N ASP A 49 6.32 18.30 10.11
CA ASP A 49 7.43 19.25 10.28
C ASP A 49 7.63 20.10 9.00
N LEU A 50 7.62 19.47 7.82
CA LEU A 50 7.80 20.14 6.53
C LEU A 50 6.68 21.14 6.24
N LEU A 51 5.44 20.77 6.54
CA LEU A 51 4.25 21.57 6.22
C LEU A 51 3.87 22.54 7.37
N GLY A 52 4.62 22.58 8.46
CA GLY A 52 4.43 23.57 9.53
C GLY A 52 3.27 23.27 10.48
N PHE A 53 2.88 22.00 10.63
CA PHE A 53 1.86 21.57 11.59
C PHE A 53 2.47 21.06 12.90
N LEU A 54 1.67 21.07 13.97
CA LEU A 54 2.02 20.34 15.19
C LEU A 54 2.02 18.83 14.92
N GLY A 55 2.84 18.09 15.67
CA GLY A 55 2.97 16.64 15.51
C GLY A 55 1.69 15.87 15.84
N THR A 56 1.74 14.56 15.62
CA THR A 56 0.60 13.64 15.80
C THR A 56 0.00 13.66 17.21
N GLY A 57 0.76 14.06 18.23
CA GLY A 57 0.33 14.25 19.62
C GLY A 57 -0.70 15.37 19.83
N ALA A 58 -0.86 16.29 18.89
CA ALA A 58 -1.69 17.49 19.07
C ALA A 58 -3.18 17.20 19.25
N ARG A 59 -3.93 18.17 19.80
CA ARG A 59 -5.41 18.13 19.87
C ARG A 59 -6.01 18.02 18.47
N HIS A 60 -5.53 18.86 17.56
CA HIS A 60 -5.87 18.88 16.14
C HIS A 60 -4.67 18.36 15.36
N PHE A 61 -4.56 17.03 15.31
CA PHE A 61 -3.41 16.32 14.76
C PHE A 61 -3.50 16.10 13.24
N CYS A 62 -4.67 16.29 12.63
CA CYS A 62 -4.86 16.05 11.20
C CYS A 62 -4.45 17.26 10.37
N ARG A 63 -3.72 17.01 9.28
CA ARG A 63 -3.29 18.05 8.31
C ARG A 63 -4.32 18.34 7.22
N TRP A 64 -5.36 17.51 7.10
CA TRP A 64 -6.43 17.68 6.10
C TRP A 64 -7.64 18.42 6.69
N CYS A 65 -7.98 18.14 7.95
CA CYS A 65 -9.13 18.71 8.63
C CYS A 65 -8.83 19.15 10.07
N MET A 66 -9.78 19.87 10.65
CA MET A 66 -9.72 20.40 12.01
C MET A 66 -10.31 19.44 13.06
N VAL A 67 -10.34 18.13 12.80
CA VAL A 67 -10.89 17.18 13.78
C VAL A 67 -10.06 17.21 15.07
N SER A 68 -10.72 17.08 16.21
CA SER A 68 -10.10 16.98 17.52
C SER A 68 -10.01 15.52 17.99
N ARG A 69 -9.07 15.25 18.89
CA ARG A 69 -8.99 13.95 19.59
C ARG A 69 -10.28 13.58 20.32
N GLN A 70 -11.07 14.56 20.78
CA GLN A 70 -12.33 14.28 21.46
C GLN A 70 -13.39 13.74 20.49
N GLU A 71 -13.50 14.34 19.30
CA GLU A 71 -14.46 13.91 18.28
C GLU A 71 -14.14 12.50 17.79
N VAL A 72 -12.87 12.20 17.48
CA VAL A 72 -12.48 10.86 17.00
C VAL A 72 -12.60 9.78 18.10
N ARG A 73 -12.45 10.17 19.39
CA ARG A 73 -12.72 9.27 20.52
C ARG A 73 -14.21 8.92 20.66
N ALA A 74 -15.10 9.80 20.20
CA ALA A 74 -16.54 9.57 20.24
C ALA A 74 -17.04 8.81 19.01
N ASN A 75 -16.42 9.03 17.86
CA ASN A 75 -16.77 8.39 16.59
C ASN A 75 -15.50 8.22 15.73
N ALA A 76 -15.14 6.98 15.39
CA ALA A 76 -13.95 6.71 14.57
C ALA A 76 -14.02 7.32 13.16
N ASN A 77 -15.24 7.56 12.65
CA ASN A 77 -15.50 8.18 11.37
C ASN A 77 -15.60 9.71 11.44
N ALA A 78 -15.38 10.33 12.60
CA ALA A 78 -15.45 11.78 12.74
C ALA A 78 -14.43 12.49 11.83
N THR A 79 -14.90 13.47 11.07
CA THR A 79 -14.10 14.40 10.28
C THR A 79 -14.42 15.83 10.74
N GLY A 80 -13.39 16.68 10.76
CA GLY A 80 -13.56 18.09 11.11
C GLY A 80 -13.72 18.97 9.88
N VAL A 81 -13.85 20.27 10.10
CA VAL A 81 -13.83 21.27 9.02
C VAL A 81 -12.53 21.16 8.23
N LYS A 82 -12.62 21.10 6.90
CA LYS A 82 -11.45 21.03 6.01
C LYS A 82 -10.56 22.27 6.19
N ARG A 83 -9.25 22.07 6.18
CA ARG A 83 -8.29 23.17 6.20
C ARG A 83 -8.23 23.81 4.81
N THR A 84 -8.61 25.08 4.72
CA THR A 84 -8.50 25.91 3.50
C THR A 84 -7.35 26.89 3.65
N SER A 85 -6.82 27.42 2.54
CA SER A 85 -5.74 28.42 2.59
C SER A 85 -6.16 29.64 3.43
N ALA A 86 -7.39 30.15 3.26
CA ALA A 86 -7.92 31.25 4.08
C ALA A 86 -7.99 30.94 5.59
N LEU A 87 -8.41 29.72 5.96
CA LEU A 87 -8.45 29.30 7.37
C LEU A 87 -7.02 29.13 7.92
N HIS A 88 -6.10 28.64 7.10
CA HIS A 88 -4.71 28.48 7.49
C HIS A 88 -4.02 29.84 7.72
N ASP A 89 -4.22 30.80 6.83
CA ASP A 89 -3.71 32.17 6.97
C ASP A 89 -4.20 32.83 8.25
N TYR A 90 -5.51 32.69 8.53
CA TYR A 90 -6.07 33.15 9.81
C TYR A 90 -5.36 32.50 11.00
N HIS A 91 -5.17 31.18 11.00
CA HIS A 91 -4.44 30.49 12.07
C HIS A 91 -2.99 30.97 12.20
N LEU A 92 -2.29 31.23 11.10
CA LEU A 92 -0.94 31.76 11.12
C LEU A 92 -0.89 33.16 11.76
N THR A 93 -1.83 34.05 11.43
CA THR A 93 -1.96 35.35 12.09
C THR A 93 -2.16 35.19 13.59
N ARG A 94 -3.05 34.30 14.03
CA ARG A 94 -3.31 34.03 15.45
C ARG A 94 -2.08 33.46 16.17
N VAL A 95 -1.38 32.52 15.55
CA VAL A 95 -0.15 31.93 16.11
C VAL A 95 0.95 32.98 16.24
N ALA A 96 1.08 33.89 15.26
CA ALA A 96 2.02 35.01 15.31
C ALA A 96 1.68 36.02 16.42
N GLU A 97 0.40 36.26 16.70
CA GLU A 97 -0.04 37.09 17.83
C GLU A 97 0.26 36.43 19.18
N ASN A 98 0.02 35.12 19.31
CA ASN A 98 0.30 34.36 20.52
C ASN A 98 0.46 32.86 20.24
N GLN A 99 1.63 32.33 20.57
CA GLN A 99 1.98 30.93 20.32
C GLN A 99 1.01 29.91 20.97
N ARG A 100 0.24 30.29 22.00
CA ARG A 100 -0.77 29.42 22.61
C ARG A 100 -1.82 28.91 21.62
N TYR A 101 -2.16 29.71 20.60
CA TYR A 101 -3.16 29.35 19.59
C TYR A 101 -2.71 28.18 18.72
N SER A 102 -1.41 27.87 18.69
CA SER A 102 -0.87 26.70 17.99
C SER A 102 -1.55 25.40 18.45
N ARG A 103 -1.77 25.24 19.76
CA ARG A 103 -2.43 24.06 20.35
C ARG A 103 -3.93 23.99 20.02
N GLU A 104 -4.56 25.13 19.77
CA GLU A 104 -5.98 25.24 19.44
C GLU A 104 -6.26 24.94 17.96
N CYS A 105 -5.31 25.24 17.06
CA CYS A 105 -5.50 25.06 15.62
C CYS A 105 -4.64 23.96 14.98
N GLY A 106 -3.65 23.42 15.70
CA GLY A 106 -2.72 22.41 15.18
C GLY A 106 -1.64 22.94 14.24
N VAL A 107 -1.47 24.26 14.12
CA VAL A 107 -0.46 24.90 13.26
C VAL A 107 0.75 25.32 14.10
N LYS A 108 1.95 24.93 13.69
CA LYS A 108 3.21 25.26 14.37
C LYS A 108 3.82 26.55 13.82
N GLN A 109 3.91 26.67 12.49
CA GLN A 109 4.56 27.76 11.77
C GLN A 109 4.14 27.77 10.30
N SER A 110 4.49 28.82 9.56
CA SER A 110 4.30 28.88 8.10
C SER A 110 5.17 27.85 7.36
N CYS A 111 4.65 27.21 6.32
CA CYS A 111 5.43 26.34 5.45
C CYS A 111 6.33 27.16 4.51
N LYS A 112 7.58 26.73 4.31
CA LYS A 112 8.49 27.40 3.35
C LYS A 112 8.10 27.17 1.89
N LEU A 113 7.43 26.06 1.61
CA LEU A 113 7.00 25.72 0.25
C LEU A 113 5.82 26.59 -0.21
N ASP A 114 5.06 27.22 0.69
CA ASP A 114 4.00 28.20 0.34
C ASP A 114 4.54 29.44 -0.40
N GLN A 115 5.87 29.61 -0.44
CA GLN A 115 6.50 30.63 -1.26
C GLN A 115 6.53 30.26 -2.75
N VAL A 116 6.37 28.99 -3.11
CA VAL A 116 6.35 28.51 -4.50
C VAL A 116 4.96 28.80 -5.09
N PRO A 117 4.86 29.45 -6.27
CA PRO A 117 3.56 29.74 -6.85
C PRO A 117 2.75 28.46 -7.11
N TYR A 118 1.43 28.56 -6.94
CA TYR A 118 0.45 27.47 -7.05
C TYR A 118 0.55 26.35 -6.00
N PHE A 119 1.50 26.40 -5.07
CA PHE A 119 1.59 25.46 -3.95
C PHE A 119 0.88 26.03 -2.71
N SER A 120 0.19 25.16 -1.97
CA SER A 120 -0.33 25.46 -0.63
C SER A 120 -0.17 24.24 0.26
N CYS A 121 0.37 24.40 1.47
CA CYS A 121 0.64 23.29 2.38
C CYS A 121 -0.63 22.55 2.84
N VAL A 122 -1.81 23.20 2.79
CA VAL A 122 -3.09 22.58 3.13
C VAL A 122 -3.83 22.02 1.91
N GLU A 123 -3.46 22.46 0.71
CA GLU A 123 -4.11 22.02 -0.54
C GLU A 123 -3.27 21.04 -1.35
N SER A 124 -1.95 21.04 -1.20
CA SER A 124 -0.97 20.19 -1.89
C SER A 124 -0.36 19.13 -0.96
N ASN A 125 -0.99 18.88 0.19
CA ASN A 125 -0.64 17.81 1.13
C ASN A 125 -1.28 16.48 0.69
N VAL A 126 -0.50 15.41 0.64
CA VAL A 126 -1.00 14.04 0.48
C VAL A 126 -0.59 13.16 1.66
N PHE A 127 -1.36 12.09 1.88
CA PHE A 127 -1.01 11.04 2.82
C PHE A 127 -0.24 9.93 2.13
N ASP A 128 0.63 9.27 2.89
CA ASP A 128 1.43 8.17 2.36
C ASP A 128 0.78 6.83 2.69
N CYS A 129 0.13 6.23 1.69
CA CYS A 129 -0.56 4.96 1.84
C CYS A 129 0.35 3.81 2.25
N PHE A 130 1.64 3.87 1.92
CA PHE A 130 2.58 2.83 2.37
C PHE A 130 2.75 2.88 3.89
N HIS A 131 3.10 4.05 4.44
CA HIS A 131 3.34 4.20 5.87
C HIS A 131 2.06 4.16 6.70
N ASP A 132 0.95 4.66 6.16
CA ASP A 132 -0.34 4.62 6.85
C ASP A 132 -0.83 3.20 7.01
N LEU A 133 -0.85 2.41 5.92
CA LEU A 133 -1.36 1.04 5.95
C LEU A 133 -0.30 0.07 6.48
N LEU A 134 0.83 -0.09 5.79
CA LEU A 134 1.79 -1.17 6.04
C LEU A 134 2.68 -0.94 7.27
N GLU A 135 2.86 0.31 7.71
CA GLU A 135 3.61 0.66 8.92
C GLU A 135 2.75 1.30 10.03
N GLY A 136 1.42 1.22 9.89
CA GLY A 136 0.49 1.86 10.82
C GLY A 136 -0.71 0.98 11.13
N ILE A 137 -1.70 1.02 10.25
CA ILE A 137 -3.03 0.42 10.45
C ILE A 137 -2.93 -1.10 10.46
N VAL A 138 -2.29 -1.70 9.46
CA VAL A 138 -2.14 -3.16 9.34
C VAL A 138 -1.43 -3.77 10.56
N PRO A 139 -0.24 -3.32 10.99
CA PRO A 139 0.39 -3.88 12.17
C PRO A 139 -0.43 -3.67 13.45
N LEU A 140 -1.16 -2.56 13.57
CA LEU A 140 -2.05 -2.31 14.71
C LEU A 140 -3.21 -3.33 14.74
N VAL A 141 -3.92 -3.49 13.61
CA VAL A 141 -5.08 -4.38 13.52
C VAL A 141 -4.65 -5.84 13.71
N ILE A 142 -3.61 -6.31 13.02
CA ILE A 142 -3.11 -7.69 13.18
C ILE A 142 -2.72 -7.96 14.63
N LYS A 143 -2.06 -7.02 15.29
CA LYS A 143 -1.67 -7.15 16.70
C LYS A 143 -2.87 -7.30 17.63
N LEU A 144 -3.93 -6.51 17.43
CA LEU A 144 -5.14 -6.56 18.24
C LEU A 144 -5.94 -7.86 17.98
N VAL A 145 -6.02 -8.28 16.72
CA VAL A 145 -6.67 -9.55 16.33
C VAL A 145 -5.92 -10.75 16.92
N LEU A 146 -4.59 -10.79 16.80
CA LEU A 146 -3.78 -11.86 17.39
C LEU A 146 -3.85 -11.85 18.93
N HIS A 147 -3.87 -10.67 19.57
CA HIS A 147 -4.09 -10.58 21.01
C HIS A 147 -5.43 -11.22 21.41
N ASN A 148 -6.51 -10.92 20.68
CA ASN A 148 -7.81 -11.52 20.94
C ASN A 148 -7.77 -13.05 20.77
N TYR A 149 -7.18 -13.58 19.69
CA TYR A 149 -7.18 -15.02 19.47
C TYR A 149 -6.25 -15.79 20.40
N VAL A 150 -5.07 -15.26 20.70
CA VAL A 150 -4.05 -15.95 21.51
C VAL A 150 -4.29 -15.77 23.00
N VAL A 151 -4.61 -14.55 23.44
CA VAL A 151 -4.66 -14.20 24.88
C VAL A 151 -6.07 -14.30 25.44
N VAL A 152 -7.05 -13.75 24.72
CA VAL A 152 -8.45 -13.68 25.20
C VAL A 152 -9.18 -14.99 24.93
N LYS A 153 -9.28 -15.40 23.66
CA LYS A 153 -9.96 -16.63 23.25
C LYS A 153 -9.12 -17.90 23.43
N LYS A 154 -7.79 -17.76 23.55
CA LYS A 154 -6.83 -18.86 23.73
C LYS A 154 -6.98 -19.98 22.70
N LEU A 155 -7.21 -19.61 21.43
CA LEU A 155 -7.42 -20.55 20.33
C LEU A 155 -6.12 -21.27 19.92
N PHE A 156 -4.98 -20.58 20.04
CA PHE A 156 -3.65 -21.08 19.70
C PHE A 156 -2.58 -20.27 20.44
N SER A 157 -1.34 -20.76 20.49
CA SER A 157 -0.20 -20.05 21.07
C SER A 157 0.59 -19.26 20.04
N VAL A 158 1.42 -18.31 20.50
CA VAL A 158 2.34 -17.60 19.60
C VAL A 158 3.36 -18.55 18.95
N VAL A 159 3.70 -19.65 19.62
CA VAL A 159 4.58 -20.69 19.07
C VAL A 159 3.93 -21.36 17.86
N ASP A 160 2.66 -21.73 17.98
CA ASP A 160 1.89 -22.34 16.88
C ASP A 160 1.79 -21.39 15.67
N PHE A 161 1.54 -20.10 15.94
CA PHE A 161 1.48 -19.08 14.89
C PHE A 161 2.82 -18.88 14.20
N ASN A 162 3.92 -18.79 14.94
CA ASN A 162 5.27 -18.68 14.37
C ASN A 162 5.62 -19.91 13.51
N ALA A 163 5.30 -21.12 13.98
CA ALA A 163 5.51 -22.35 13.22
C ALA A 163 4.72 -22.32 11.91
N ARG A 164 3.49 -21.81 11.94
CA ARG A 164 2.65 -21.64 10.75
C ARG A 164 3.18 -20.59 9.79
N VAL A 165 3.67 -19.46 10.31
CA VAL A 165 4.32 -18.41 9.51
C VAL A 165 5.57 -18.96 8.81
N ASP A 166 6.38 -19.78 9.48
CA ASP A 166 7.62 -20.30 8.90
C ASP A 166 7.37 -21.39 7.84
N SER A 167 6.40 -22.27 8.09
CA SER A 167 6.10 -23.43 7.22
C SER A 167 5.17 -23.15 6.05
N PHE A 168 4.50 -21.98 6.02
CA PHE A 168 3.55 -21.66 4.96
C PHE A 168 4.23 -21.52 3.59
N ALA A 169 3.62 -22.13 2.56
CA ALA A 169 4.12 -22.09 1.19
C ALA A 169 3.70 -20.79 0.48
N TYR A 170 4.38 -19.69 0.77
CA TYR A 170 4.08 -18.36 0.19
C TYR A 170 4.18 -18.31 -1.35
N GLY A 171 4.96 -19.20 -1.96
CA GLY A 171 5.24 -19.21 -3.38
C GLY A 171 6.32 -18.21 -3.81
N ILE A 172 6.82 -18.37 -5.03
CA ILE A 172 8.00 -17.65 -5.54
C ILE A 172 7.82 -16.12 -5.51
N PRO A 173 6.70 -15.56 -5.98
CA PRO A 173 6.49 -14.12 -5.97
C PRO A 173 6.52 -13.47 -4.57
N ASP A 174 6.17 -14.21 -3.52
CA ASP A 174 6.16 -13.73 -2.12
C ASP A 174 7.38 -14.21 -1.31
N SER A 175 8.19 -15.11 -1.86
CA SER A 175 9.31 -15.76 -1.16
C SER A 175 10.33 -14.80 -0.53
N LYS A 176 10.65 -13.71 -1.23
CA LYS A 176 11.60 -12.67 -0.76
C LYS A 176 11.00 -11.76 0.33
N ASN A 177 9.67 -11.76 0.47
CA ASN A 177 8.91 -10.91 1.38
C ASN A 177 8.15 -11.73 2.42
N LYS A 178 8.55 -12.99 2.67
CA LYS A 178 7.88 -13.83 3.67
C LYS A 178 7.95 -13.17 5.06
N PRO A 179 6.86 -13.15 5.85
CA PRO A 179 6.88 -12.65 7.20
C PRO A 179 7.88 -13.43 8.06
N SER A 180 8.60 -12.73 8.93
CA SER A 180 9.50 -13.37 9.89
C SER A 180 8.70 -14.03 11.03
N PRO A 181 8.99 -15.27 11.45
CA PRO A 181 8.33 -15.93 12.57
C PRO A 181 8.87 -15.41 13.92
N ASN A 182 8.66 -14.13 14.21
CA ASN A 182 9.22 -13.43 15.38
C ASN A 182 8.14 -12.83 16.29
N PHE A 183 6.93 -13.38 16.24
CA PHE A 183 5.85 -12.99 17.15
C PHE A 183 6.18 -13.46 18.57
N SER A 184 5.83 -12.66 19.57
CA SER A 184 5.94 -13.02 20.98
C SER A 184 4.70 -12.55 21.74
N GLU A 185 4.44 -13.13 22.91
CA GLU A 185 3.35 -12.65 23.77
C GLU A 185 3.52 -11.17 24.07
N ALA A 186 4.72 -10.74 24.48
CA ALA A 186 5.02 -9.32 24.72
C ALA A 186 4.73 -8.43 23.50
N LEU A 187 4.87 -8.93 22.27
CA LEU A 187 4.59 -8.14 21.06
C LEU A 187 3.08 -7.94 20.85
N ILE A 188 2.24 -8.92 21.21
CA ILE A 188 0.78 -8.80 21.09
C ILE A 188 0.14 -8.16 22.34
N THR A 189 0.77 -8.31 23.50
CA THR A 189 0.33 -7.78 24.81
C THR A 189 1.05 -6.53 25.28
N SER A 190 2.04 -5.98 24.57
CA SER A 190 2.62 -4.68 24.91
C SER A 190 2.20 -3.66 23.87
N THR A 191 1.96 -2.42 24.25
CA THR A 191 1.72 -1.32 23.31
C THR A 191 3.01 -0.73 22.75
N LYS A 192 4.11 -0.83 23.52
CA LYS A 192 5.44 -0.31 23.17
C LYS A 192 6.16 -1.19 22.16
N VAL A 193 5.95 -2.51 22.22
CA VAL A 193 6.61 -3.47 21.32
C VAL A 193 5.89 -3.50 19.98
N LYS A 194 6.47 -2.85 18.96
CA LYS A 194 5.96 -2.87 17.59
C LYS A 194 6.20 -4.24 16.93
N ILE A 195 5.34 -4.62 15.98
CA ILE A 195 5.59 -5.78 15.12
C ILE A 195 6.86 -5.53 14.30
N LYS A 196 7.83 -6.44 14.38
CA LYS A 196 9.12 -6.33 13.68
C LYS A 196 9.06 -6.99 12.30
N GLN A 197 8.39 -6.35 11.37
CA GLN A 197 8.32 -6.74 9.96
C GLN A 197 8.63 -5.52 9.08
N THR A 198 9.20 -5.72 7.90
CA THR A 198 9.26 -4.67 6.88
C THR A 198 7.87 -4.43 6.26
N GLY A 199 7.64 -3.28 5.61
CA GLY A 199 6.36 -3.02 4.96
C GLY A 199 5.95 -4.09 3.93
N SER A 200 6.89 -4.59 3.12
CA SER A 200 6.64 -5.69 2.16
C SER A 200 6.28 -7.00 2.86
N GLN A 201 6.91 -7.32 4.00
CA GLN A 201 6.55 -8.47 4.82
C GLN A 201 5.18 -8.32 5.45
N MET A 202 4.83 -7.11 5.90
CA MET A 202 3.51 -6.81 6.44
C MET A 202 2.42 -6.96 5.37
N TRP A 203 2.70 -6.54 4.14
CA TRP A 203 1.78 -6.74 3.01
C TRP A 203 1.60 -8.21 2.64
N CYS A 204 2.67 -9.01 2.73
CA CYS A 204 2.55 -10.46 2.59
C CYS A 204 1.70 -11.06 3.73
N LEU A 205 1.98 -10.64 4.97
CA LEU A 205 1.34 -11.16 6.17
C LEU A 205 -0.17 -10.94 6.17
N ILE A 206 -0.66 -9.72 5.91
CA ILE A 206 -2.10 -9.44 5.92
C ILE A 206 -2.83 -10.33 4.91
N ARG A 207 -2.26 -10.54 3.71
CA ARG A 207 -2.85 -11.41 2.68
C ARG A 207 -2.86 -12.88 3.07
N SER A 208 -1.76 -13.37 3.65
CA SER A 208 -1.67 -14.78 4.05
C SER A 208 -2.39 -15.09 5.36
N LEU A 209 -2.71 -14.07 6.17
CA LEU A 209 -3.25 -14.25 7.53
C LEU A 209 -4.46 -15.20 7.61
N PRO A 210 -5.47 -15.13 6.72
CA PRO A 210 -6.62 -16.03 6.77
C PRO A 210 -6.21 -17.51 6.61
N PHE A 211 -5.23 -17.78 5.73
CA PHE A 211 -4.68 -19.12 5.52
C PHE A 211 -3.82 -19.60 6.70
N LEU A 212 -3.08 -18.67 7.32
CA LEU A 212 -2.29 -18.94 8.53
C LEU A 212 -3.21 -19.28 9.72
N LEU A 213 -4.42 -18.72 9.78
CA LEU A 213 -5.36 -18.92 10.87
C LEU A 213 -6.37 -20.07 10.64
N ARG A 214 -6.39 -20.68 9.45
CA ARG A 214 -7.48 -21.58 9.01
C ARG A 214 -7.83 -22.72 9.97
N ASP A 215 -6.84 -23.28 10.66
CA ASP A 215 -7.00 -24.42 11.56
C ASP A 215 -7.34 -23.98 12.99
N PHE A 216 -7.13 -22.70 13.30
CA PHE A 216 -7.38 -22.11 14.61
C PHE A 216 -8.71 -21.35 14.69
N VAL A 217 -9.14 -20.78 13.57
CA VAL A 217 -10.37 -20.00 13.43
C VAL A 217 -11.24 -20.69 12.37
N VAL A 218 -12.21 -21.47 12.86
CA VAL A 218 -13.05 -22.34 12.01
C VAL A 218 -14.05 -21.52 11.19
N GLU A 219 -14.66 -20.52 11.82
CA GLU A 219 -15.70 -19.65 11.24
C GLU A 219 -15.20 -18.20 11.16
N VAL A 220 -15.69 -17.45 10.17
CA VAL A 220 -15.37 -16.02 10.02
C VAL A 220 -16.09 -15.22 11.10
N ASP A 221 -15.33 -14.79 12.11
CA ASP A 221 -15.84 -13.89 13.15
C ASP A 221 -15.58 -12.41 12.83
N GLU A 222 -16.04 -11.51 13.69
CA GLU A 222 -15.88 -10.07 13.53
C GLU A 222 -14.42 -9.60 13.45
N HIS A 223 -13.48 -10.32 14.08
CA HIS A 223 -12.05 -9.96 14.05
C HIS A 223 -11.42 -10.34 12.72
N LEU A 224 -11.81 -11.47 12.13
CA LEU A 224 -11.39 -11.84 10.79
C LEU A 224 -12.07 -10.97 9.72
N GLN A 225 -13.35 -10.62 9.91
CA GLN A 225 -14.04 -9.67 9.03
C GLN A 225 -13.36 -8.30 9.00
N LEU A 226 -12.81 -7.84 10.13
CA LEU A 226 -12.03 -6.60 10.17
C LEU A 226 -10.76 -6.69 9.30
N ILE A 227 -10.10 -7.86 9.27
CA ILE A 227 -8.95 -8.10 8.37
C ILE A 227 -9.40 -8.04 6.90
N PHE A 228 -10.53 -8.63 6.55
CA PHE A 228 -11.05 -8.62 5.18
C PHE A 228 -11.40 -7.21 4.71
N LEU A 229 -12.10 -6.43 5.54
CA LEU A 229 -12.39 -5.02 5.24
C LEU A 229 -11.09 -4.23 5.01
N LEU A 230 -10.05 -4.46 5.81
CA LEU A 230 -8.76 -3.82 5.61
C LEU A 230 -8.07 -4.28 4.33
N GLN A 231 -8.16 -5.56 3.96
CA GLN A 231 -7.65 -6.07 2.68
C GLN A 231 -8.38 -5.42 1.49
N ASP A 232 -9.70 -5.23 1.55
CA ASP A 232 -10.48 -4.57 0.50
C ASP A 232 -10.13 -3.09 0.36
N ILE A 233 -9.99 -2.37 1.49
CA ILE A 233 -9.49 -0.98 1.50
C ILE A 233 -8.11 -0.91 0.82
N MET A 234 -7.21 -1.81 1.19
CA MET A 234 -5.87 -1.88 0.59
C MET A 234 -5.94 -2.19 -0.91
N GLN A 235 -6.88 -3.02 -1.36
CA GLN A 235 -7.05 -3.37 -2.77
C GLN A 235 -7.38 -2.14 -3.61
N VAL A 236 -8.28 -1.27 -3.14
CA VAL A 236 -8.62 -0.02 -3.84
C VAL A 236 -7.47 0.98 -3.76
N ILE A 237 -6.97 1.27 -2.55
CA ILE A 237 -5.91 2.27 -2.33
C ILE A 237 -4.62 1.91 -3.08
N PHE A 238 -4.30 0.61 -3.19
CA PHE A 238 -3.11 0.13 -3.90
C PHE A 238 -3.32 -0.10 -5.41
N SER A 239 -4.47 0.26 -5.97
CA SER A 239 -4.71 0.10 -7.40
C SER A 239 -3.95 1.14 -8.24
N PHE A 240 -3.51 0.71 -9.43
CA PHE A 240 -2.90 1.59 -10.43
C PHE A 240 -3.92 2.34 -11.28
N GLU A 241 -5.20 1.95 -11.20
CA GLU A 241 -6.35 2.52 -11.91
C GLU A 241 -7.57 2.50 -10.98
N ILE A 242 -8.20 3.66 -10.79
CA ILE A 242 -9.33 3.85 -9.88
C ILE A 242 -10.42 4.62 -10.61
N ARG A 243 -11.65 4.08 -10.62
CA ARG A 243 -12.86 4.71 -11.18
C ARG A 243 -13.67 5.33 -10.04
N GLU A 244 -14.57 6.25 -10.37
CA GLU A 244 -15.39 6.92 -9.35
C GLU A 244 -16.22 5.94 -8.50
N SER A 245 -16.75 4.87 -9.12
CA SER A 245 -17.47 3.80 -8.40
C SER A 245 -16.62 3.12 -7.34
N ASP A 246 -15.32 3.02 -7.58
CA ASP A 246 -14.38 2.37 -6.66
C ASP A 246 -14.09 3.27 -5.46
N ILE A 247 -14.15 4.59 -5.66
CA ILE A 247 -14.03 5.59 -4.60
C ILE A 247 -15.27 5.55 -3.69
N THR A 248 -16.47 5.42 -4.27
CA THR A 248 -17.71 5.22 -3.48
C THR A 248 -17.64 3.92 -2.67
N LEU A 249 -17.19 2.82 -3.27
CA LEU A 249 -16.97 1.57 -2.55
C LEU A 249 -15.95 1.76 -1.40
N LEU A 250 -14.86 2.49 -1.64
CA LEU A 250 -13.86 2.77 -0.63
C LEU A 250 -14.44 3.55 0.56
N GLU A 251 -15.33 4.52 0.33
CA GLU A 251 -16.04 5.25 1.39
C GLU A 251 -16.83 4.31 2.30
N ASP A 252 -17.61 3.39 1.72
CA ASP A 252 -18.38 2.39 2.46
C ASP A 252 -17.48 1.42 3.24
N LEU A 253 -16.41 0.91 2.59
CA LEU A 253 -15.44 0.01 3.21
C LEU A 253 -14.76 0.66 4.41
N ILE A 254 -14.32 1.92 4.29
CA ILE A 254 -13.70 2.68 5.39
C ILE A 254 -14.68 2.87 6.53
N TYR A 255 -15.92 3.26 6.23
CA TYR A 255 -16.95 3.46 7.24
C TYR A 255 -17.18 2.17 8.04
N CYS A 256 -17.42 1.04 7.34
CA CYS A 256 -17.62 -0.27 7.95
C CYS A 256 -16.40 -0.73 8.76
N HIS A 257 -15.19 -0.56 8.22
CA HIS A 257 -13.95 -0.90 8.93
C HIS A 257 -13.81 -0.11 10.23
N ASN A 258 -14.04 1.20 10.20
CA ASN A 258 -13.89 2.06 11.36
C ASN A 258 -14.95 1.79 12.43
N GLU A 259 -16.21 1.55 12.04
CA GLU A 259 -17.27 1.15 12.96
C GLU A 259 -16.94 -0.18 13.63
N LEU A 260 -16.50 -1.18 12.86
CA LEU A 260 -16.15 -2.49 13.41
C LEU A 260 -14.91 -2.42 14.31
N PHE A 261 -13.88 -1.66 13.92
CA PHE A 261 -12.71 -1.39 14.76
C PHE A 261 -13.11 -0.71 16.08
N PHE A 262 -13.98 0.29 16.01
CA PHE A 262 -14.48 1.01 17.18
C PHE A 262 -15.28 0.07 18.10
N LYS A 263 -16.16 -0.76 17.52
CA LYS A 263 -16.94 -1.76 18.24
C LYS A 263 -16.06 -2.75 18.99
N LEU A 264 -15.08 -3.34 18.30
CA LEU A 264 -14.25 -4.42 18.83
C LEU A 264 -13.24 -3.93 19.87
N PHE A 265 -12.67 -2.74 19.70
CA PHE A 265 -11.51 -2.33 20.49
C PHE A 265 -11.70 -1.03 21.28
N ILE A 266 -12.78 -0.27 21.08
CA ILE A 266 -12.98 1.04 21.74
C ILE A 266 -14.27 1.09 22.58
N SER A 267 -15.41 0.61 22.07
CA SER A 267 -16.72 0.73 22.74
C SER A 267 -16.97 -0.36 23.80
N GLY A 268 -16.45 -1.58 23.61
CA GLY A 268 -16.65 -2.72 24.51
C GLY A 268 -15.76 -2.70 25.76
N ARG A 269 -16.03 -1.80 26.71
CA ARG A 269 -15.16 -1.56 27.89
C ARG A 269 -15.29 -2.55 29.05
N GLU A 270 -16.10 -3.60 28.95
CA GLU A 270 -16.30 -4.53 30.08
C GLU A 270 -15.42 -5.80 30.05
N ASN A 271 -14.79 -6.19 28.93
CA ASN A 271 -14.14 -7.51 28.82
C ASN A 271 -12.68 -7.52 28.34
N LEU A 272 -11.96 -6.40 28.39
CA LEU A 272 -10.57 -6.35 27.93
C LEU A 272 -9.67 -5.72 28.99
N GLU A 273 -8.85 -6.58 29.59
CA GLU A 273 -7.79 -6.22 30.54
C GLU A 273 -6.57 -5.59 29.81
N MET A 274 -6.24 -4.37 30.24
CA MET A 274 -4.90 -3.76 30.43
C MET A 274 -3.94 -3.39 29.27
N LEU A 275 -3.44 -2.12 29.31
CA LEU A 275 -2.25 -1.47 28.68
C LEU A 275 -2.42 0.04 28.31
N GLU A 276 -1.63 0.93 28.92
CA GLU A 276 -1.48 2.33 28.51
C GLU A 276 -0.64 2.47 27.20
N VAL A 277 -0.95 3.46 26.35
CA VAL A 277 -0.05 3.95 25.29
C VAL A 277 0.15 5.45 25.48
N GLU A 278 1.40 5.82 25.76
CA GLU A 278 1.94 7.11 25.35
C GLU A 278 2.56 6.91 23.97
N ASP A 279 2.16 7.76 23.02
CA ASP A 279 2.72 7.86 21.68
C ASP A 279 4.22 8.22 21.81
N SER A 280 5.10 7.22 21.80
CA SER A 280 6.53 7.46 21.73
C SER A 280 6.91 7.85 20.30
N GLU A 281 7.05 9.14 20.04
CA GLU A 281 7.97 9.75 19.06
C GLU A 281 7.87 11.29 19.14
N ALA A 282 8.50 11.87 20.18
CA ALA A 282 9.23 13.15 20.21
C ALA A 282 9.37 13.65 21.66
N VAL A 283 10.61 13.78 22.11
CA VAL A 283 11.00 14.49 23.34
C VAL A 283 11.02 15.98 23.03
N ASP A 284 10.27 16.76 23.80
CA ASP A 284 10.67 18.13 24.15
C ASP A 284 10.30 18.32 25.63
N GLY A 285 11.30 18.64 26.44
CA GLY A 285 11.22 18.62 27.89
C GLY A 285 10.52 19.84 28.49
N ASP A 286 10.12 19.71 29.75
CA ASP A 286 10.34 20.72 30.78
C ASP A 286 10.28 20.07 32.17
N LEU A 287 11.17 20.53 33.04
CA LEU A 287 11.46 20.05 34.40
C LEU A 287 10.44 20.57 35.42
N GLU A 288 9.98 19.70 36.33
CA GLU A 288 9.52 20.10 37.68
C GLU A 288 10.05 19.11 38.77
N PRO A 289 10.31 19.58 40.01
CA PRO A 289 11.17 18.88 40.98
C PRO A 289 10.43 17.82 41.83
N PRO A 290 11.16 16.91 42.52
CA PRO A 290 10.57 15.72 43.12
C PRO A 290 9.94 15.99 44.49
N GLY A 291 8.66 15.64 44.63
CA GLY A 291 7.94 15.50 45.89
C GLY A 291 7.81 14.03 46.29
N THR A 292 8.18 13.77 47.54
CA THR A 292 8.13 12.54 48.36
C THR A 292 7.12 11.45 47.99
N GLU A 293 7.63 10.21 47.86
CA GLU A 293 6.90 8.97 47.64
C GLU A 293 6.07 8.55 48.87
N ASN A 294 4.79 8.27 48.66
CA ASN A 294 4.01 7.37 49.51
C ASN A 294 3.47 6.25 48.62
N VAL A 295 3.98 5.03 48.85
CA VAL A 295 3.61 3.81 48.11
C VAL A 295 2.26 3.31 48.62
N LEU A 296 1.21 3.52 47.84
CA LEU A 296 -0.07 2.82 47.96
C LEU A 296 -0.13 1.69 46.91
N PRO A 297 -0.87 0.58 47.18
CA PRO A 297 -0.82 -0.61 46.33
C PRO A 297 -1.34 -0.30 44.92
N GLN A 298 -0.54 -0.62 43.90
CA GLN A 298 -0.85 -0.36 42.49
C GLN A 298 -2.02 -1.24 42.03
N ALA A 299 -3.21 -0.64 41.93
CA ALA A 299 -4.32 -1.19 41.17
C ALA A 299 -3.93 -1.31 39.68
N SER A 300 -4.23 -2.46 39.09
CA SER A 300 -3.95 -2.84 37.71
C SER A 300 -4.71 -1.96 36.70
N LYS A 301 -3.99 -1.20 35.84
CA LYS A 301 -4.53 -0.20 34.88
C LYS A 301 -4.89 -0.76 33.47
N GLN A 302 -6.16 -0.59 33.05
CA GLN A 302 -6.80 -1.06 31.79
C GLN A 302 -6.21 -0.54 30.45
N ARG A 303 -6.37 -1.28 29.32
CA ARG A 303 -5.87 -0.91 27.97
C ARG A 303 -6.73 0.16 27.35
N LYS A 304 -6.14 1.26 26.91
CA LYS A 304 -6.86 2.24 26.10
C LYS A 304 -6.36 2.18 24.66
N VAL A 305 -7.14 1.55 23.79
CA VAL A 305 -6.98 1.66 22.33
C VAL A 305 -7.66 2.95 21.88
N TYR A 306 -7.00 3.67 20.99
CA TYR A 306 -7.55 4.90 20.40
C TYR A 306 -7.40 4.84 18.88
N VAL A 307 -8.24 5.61 18.20
CA VAL A 307 -8.04 5.90 16.78
C VAL A 307 -6.75 6.69 16.63
N THR A 308 -5.80 6.14 15.88
CA THR A 308 -4.52 6.79 15.59
C THR A 308 -4.68 7.82 14.48
N ASN A 309 -3.70 8.72 14.32
CA ASN A 309 -3.71 9.64 13.18
C ASN A 309 -3.73 8.90 11.84
N LYS A 310 -2.90 7.86 11.70
CA LYS A 310 -2.85 7.03 10.48
C LYS A 310 -4.20 6.36 10.19
N LEU A 311 -4.89 5.85 11.21
CA LEU A 311 -6.24 5.30 11.03
C LEU A 311 -7.24 6.37 10.60
N HIS A 312 -7.16 7.59 11.17
CA HIS A 312 -7.99 8.71 10.74
C HIS A 312 -7.69 9.15 9.29
N HIS A 313 -6.46 9.02 8.79
CA HIS A 313 -6.16 9.33 7.39
C HIS A 313 -7.05 8.53 6.41
N LEU A 314 -7.49 7.30 6.77
CA LEU A 314 -8.42 6.51 5.95
C LEU A 314 -9.61 7.34 5.47
N THR A 315 -10.24 8.12 6.36
CA THR A 315 -11.45 8.90 6.04
C THR A 315 -11.22 9.99 4.99
N HIS A 316 -9.97 10.33 4.68
CA HIS A 316 -9.61 11.33 3.67
C HIS A 316 -9.10 10.73 2.37
N TYR A 317 -8.81 9.43 2.29
CA TYR A 317 -8.37 8.80 1.04
C TYR A 317 -9.35 8.99 -0.11
N PRO A 318 -10.68 8.87 0.07
CA PRO A 318 -11.63 9.11 -1.03
C PRO A 318 -11.49 10.51 -1.65
N GLU A 319 -11.46 11.55 -0.82
CA GLU A 319 -11.26 12.93 -1.29
C GLU A 319 -9.86 13.13 -1.89
N MET A 320 -8.83 12.55 -1.28
CA MET A 320 -7.46 12.62 -1.76
C MET A 320 -7.32 11.98 -3.15
N ILE A 321 -7.96 10.82 -3.38
CA ILE A 321 -7.95 10.13 -4.67
C ILE A 321 -8.66 10.97 -5.74
N ARG A 322 -9.82 11.55 -5.43
CA ARG A 322 -10.51 12.46 -6.36
C ARG A 322 -9.65 13.66 -6.74
N LYS A 323 -8.86 14.18 -5.80
CA LYS A 323 -8.03 15.38 -6.01
C LYS A 323 -6.70 15.09 -6.72
N PHE A 324 -6.01 14.01 -6.36
CA PHE A 324 -4.63 13.76 -6.77
C PHE A 324 -4.44 12.48 -7.60
N GLY A 325 -5.47 11.65 -7.70
CA GLY A 325 -5.41 10.34 -8.34
C GLY A 325 -4.79 9.28 -7.43
N ASN A 326 -4.16 8.28 -8.05
CA ASN A 326 -3.89 6.99 -7.40
C ASN A 326 -2.76 7.09 -6.33
N PRO A 327 -3.01 6.70 -5.07
CA PRO A 327 -2.07 6.91 -3.97
C PRO A 327 -0.72 6.23 -4.16
N VAL A 328 -0.68 5.05 -4.80
CA VAL A 328 0.55 4.30 -5.12
C VAL A 328 1.53 5.08 -5.98
N ARG A 329 1.04 6.04 -6.80
CA ARG A 329 1.93 6.88 -7.62
C ARG A 329 2.67 7.92 -6.77
N MET A 330 2.24 8.14 -5.52
CA MET A 330 2.73 9.18 -4.61
C MET A 330 3.29 8.63 -3.28
N TRP A 331 3.26 7.33 -3.04
CA TRP A 331 3.75 6.73 -1.78
C TRP A 331 5.28 6.82 -1.61
N CYS A 332 5.79 6.86 -0.38
CA CYS A 332 7.23 7.08 -0.15
C CYS A 332 8.10 5.85 -0.38
N ALA A 333 7.54 4.63 -0.45
CA ALA A 333 8.31 3.41 -0.67
C ALA A 333 9.20 3.48 -1.94
N LYS A 334 8.70 4.13 -3.00
CA LYS A 334 9.46 4.36 -4.24
C LYS A 334 10.67 5.28 -4.01
N PHE A 335 10.52 6.32 -3.19
CA PHE A 335 11.59 7.26 -2.86
C PHE A 335 12.61 6.61 -1.91
N GLU A 336 12.17 5.83 -0.93
CA GLU A 336 13.05 5.08 -0.04
C GLU A 336 13.89 4.05 -0.77
N GLY A 337 13.30 3.35 -1.74
CA GLY A 337 14.04 2.46 -2.63
C GLY A 337 15.18 3.19 -3.36
N ARG A 338 14.95 4.45 -3.77
CA ARG A 338 15.99 5.31 -4.35
C ARG A 338 17.02 5.78 -3.32
N LEU A 339 16.70 5.82 -2.03
CA LEU A 339 17.67 6.12 -0.97
C LEU A 339 18.63 4.97 -0.68
N LYS A 340 18.30 3.73 -1.08
CA LYS A 340 19.13 2.53 -0.88
C LYS A 340 20.56 2.71 -1.43
N ILE A 341 20.69 3.40 -2.55
CA ILE A 341 21.99 3.70 -3.19
C ILE A 341 22.91 4.50 -2.26
N PHE A 342 22.36 5.45 -1.48
CA PHE A 342 23.13 6.22 -0.52
C PHE A 342 23.66 5.32 0.59
N ARG A 343 22.82 4.43 1.14
CA ARG A 343 23.22 3.49 2.20
C ARG A 343 24.28 2.51 1.72
N GLN A 344 24.12 1.99 0.50
CA GLN A 344 25.07 1.04 -0.10
C GLN A 344 26.40 1.70 -0.45
N HIS A 345 26.39 2.89 -1.03
CA HIS A 345 27.63 3.57 -1.41
C HIS A 345 28.31 4.24 -0.23
N SER A 346 27.59 4.75 0.76
CA SER A 346 28.21 5.36 1.95
C SER A 346 29.03 4.35 2.76
N SER A 347 28.64 3.07 2.79
CA SER A 347 29.36 2.03 3.53
C SER A 347 30.64 1.56 2.82
N VAL A 348 30.75 1.75 1.50
CA VAL A 348 31.91 1.32 0.70
C VAL A 348 32.77 2.49 0.21
N CYS A 349 32.27 3.73 0.29
CA CYS A 349 32.98 4.90 -0.20
C CYS A 349 34.03 5.36 0.82
N CYS A 350 35.30 5.16 0.48
CA CYS A 350 36.44 5.60 1.30
C CYS A 350 36.82 7.08 1.10
N ASN A 351 35.92 7.93 0.56
CA ASN A 351 36.15 9.37 0.42
C ASN A 351 35.43 10.16 1.52
N PHE A 352 36.18 10.54 2.54
CA PHE A 352 35.65 11.19 3.74
C PHE A 352 35.70 12.73 3.71
N LYS A 353 36.21 13.36 2.63
CA LYS A 353 36.36 14.83 2.60
C LYS A 353 35.02 15.57 2.52
N ASN A 354 34.11 15.11 1.66
CA ASN A 354 32.76 15.66 1.53
C ASN A 354 31.82 14.53 1.07
N ILE A 355 31.36 13.76 2.06
CA ILE A 355 30.48 12.61 1.83
C ILE A 355 29.19 13.04 1.10
N PRO A 356 28.48 14.11 1.50
CA PRO A 356 27.26 14.55 0.79
C PRO A 356 27.51 14.84 -0.69
N LYS A 357 28.58 15.54 -1.04
CA LYS A 357 28.93 15.83 -2.44
C LYS A 357 29.23 14.56 -3.23
N THR A 358 29.98 13.63 -2.63
CA THR A 358 30.31 12.34 -3.28
C THR A 358 29.04 11.53 -3.53
N MET A 359 28.18 11.42 -2.53
CA MET A 359 26.92 10.70 -2.63
C MET A 359 25.96 11.34 -3.65
N ALA A 360 25.85 12.67 -3.67
CA ALA A 360 25.05 13.40 -4.66
C ALA A 360 25.52 13.12 -6.09
N ARG A 361 26.84 13.11 -6.33
CA ARG A 361 27.42 12.78 -7.64
C ARG A 361 27.16 11.33 -8.03
N MET A 362 27.32 10.38 -7.12
CA MET A 362 27.01 8.96 -7.36
C MET A 362 25.54 8.76 -7.69
N PHE A 363 24.65 9.43 -6.96
CA PHE A 363 23.21 9.41 -7.24
C PHE A 363 22.89 9.96 -8.63
N GLN A 364 23.44 11.11 -9.00
CA GLN A 364 23.25 11.69 -10.34
C GLN A 364 23.74 10.74 -11.44
N LEU A 365 24.96 10.19 -11.31
CA LEU A 365 25.51 9.23 -12.28
C LEU A 365 24.65 7.96 -12.40
N SER A 366 24.14 7.42 -11.28
CA SER A 366 23.26 6.25 -11.33
C SER A 366 21.92 6.55 -12.00
N ASN A 367 21.39 7.78 -11.88
CA ASN A 367 20.17 8.17 -12.60
C ASN A 367 20.42 8.42 -14.08
N LEU A 368 21.63 8.81 -14.46
CA LEU A 368 22.04 8.98 -15.87
C LEU A 368 22.37 7.65 -16.55
N LYS A 369 22.74 6.61 -15.81
CA LYS A 369 23.13 5.30 -16.37
C LYS A 369 22.11 4.74 -17.39
N PRO A 370 20.78 4.72 -17.15
CA PRO A 370 19.82 4.25 -18.14
C PRO A 370 19.78 5.13 -19.40
N LEU A 371 19.97 6.45 -19.26
CA LEU A 371 19.97 7.40 -20.38
C LEU A 371 21.24 7.27 -21.25
N ILE A 372 22.38 6.98 -20.61
CA ILE A 372 23.67 6.75 -21.29
C ILE A 372 23.68 5.38 -21.98
N ASN A 373 23.03 4.39 -21.38
CA ASN A 373 22.92 3.03 -21.93
C ASN A 373 21.71 2.89 -22.88
N SER A 374 21.23 3.97 -23.49
CA SER A 374 20.02 4.07 -24.33
C SER A 374 20.09 3.32 -25.67
N ASN A 375 20.76 2.17 -25.73
CA ASN A 375 20.23 1.12 -26.57
C ASN A 375 18.97 0.60 -25.86
N ASP A 376 17.80 0.83 -26.45
CA ASP A 376 16.48 0.29 -26.07
C ASP A 376 16.43 -1.26 -26.14
N GLU A 377 17.39 -1.93 -25.54
CA GLU A 377 17.36 -3.35 -25.32
C GLU A 377 16.48 -3.60 -24.10
N VAL A 378 15.21 -3.93 -24.37
CA VAL A 378 14.35 -4.66 -23.44
C VAL A 378 15.18 -5.84 -22.93
N TYR A 379 15.73 -5.70 -21.72
CA TYR A 379 16.58 -6.71 -21.12
C TYR A 379 15.67 -7.78 -20.52
N ILE A 380 15.52 -8.88 -21.24
CA ILE A 380 14.85 -10.09 -20.75
C ILE A 380 15.91 -10.93 -20.05
N GLU A 381 15.78 -11.06 -18.73
CA GLU A 381 16.53 -12.09 -17.99
C GLU A 381 15.78 -13.42 -18.15
N HIS A 382 16.39 -14.40 -18.82
CA HIS A 382 15.85 -15.76 -18.85
C HIS A 382 16.90 -16.74 -18.29
N HIS A 383 16.43 -17.69 -17.49
CA HIS A 383 17.28 -18.77 -16.99
C HIS A 383 17.27 -19.95 -17.99
N ARG A 384 18.11 -20.98 -17.74
CA ARG A 384 18.27 -22.22 -18.55
C ARG A 384 17.07 -22.50 -19.46
N GLY A 385 17.29 -22.42 -20.78
CA GLY A 385 16.25 -22.65 -21.78
C GLY A 385 16.78 -23.37 -23.01
N GLU A 386 15.90 -24.09 -23.69
CA GLU A 386 16.19 -24.81 -24.92
C GLU A 386 15.77 -23.95 -26.12
N THR A 387 16.68 -23.77 -27.08
CA THR A 387 16.35 -23.10 -28.34
C THR A 387 15.69 -24.11 -29.27
N VAL A 388 14.44 -23.87 -29.61
CA VAL A 388 13.62 -24.76 -30.45
C VAL A 388 13.21 -24.01 -31.71
N THR A 389 13.30 -24.68 -32.86
CA THR A 389 12.72 -24.14 -34.10
C THR A 389 11.21 -24.20 -34.01
N VAL A 390 10.50 -23.12 -34.34
CA VAL A 390 9.02 -23.03 -34.19
C VAL A 390 8.30 -24.22 -34.84
N SER A 391 8.76 -24.67 -36.00
CA SER A 391 8.19 -25.83 -36.72
C SER A 391 8.29 -27.16 -35.95
N ASN A 392 9.29 -27.30 -35.08
CA ASN A 392 9.54 -28.50 -34.28
C ASN A 392 8.96 -28.40 -32.85
N SER A 393 8.41 -27.25 -32.47
CA SER A 393 7.80 -27.05 -31.17
C SER A 393 6.44 -27.75 -31.07
N GLN A 394 6.13 -28.29 -29.90
CA GLN A 394 4.80 -28.80 -29.56
C GLN A 394 3.71 -27.71 -29.68
N TYR A 395 4.11 -26.43 -29.61
CA TYR A 395 3.22 -25.27 -29.73
C TYR A 395 3.25 -24.62 -31.12
N LYS A 396 3.75 -25.30 -32.17
CA LYS A 396 3.94 -24.74 -33.52
C LYS A 396 2.76 -23.95 -34.09
N GLY A 397 1.53 -24.41 -33.85
CA GLY A 397 0.32 -23.74 -34.35
C GLY A 397 0.10 -22.39 -33.69
N ILE A 398 0.26 -22.33 -32.37
CA ILE A 398 0.10 -21.12 -31.57
C ILE A 398 1.28 -20.17 -31.83
N LEU A 399 2.51 -20.68 -31.85
CA LEU A 399 3.72 -19.89 -32.06
C LEU A 399 3.71 -19.14 -33.39
N ARG A 400 3.27 -19.80 -34.48
CA ARG A 400 3.11 -19.17 -35.80
C ARG A 400 2.09 -18.02 -35.83
N SER A 401 1.17 -17.96 -34.87
CA SER A 401 0.20 -16.86 -34.76
C SER A 401 0.67 -15.69 -33.89
N VAL A 402 1.72 -15.87 -33.08
CA VAL A 402 2.14 -14.86 -32.09
C VAL A 402 3.55 -14.32 -32.30
N THR A 403 4.37 -14.96 -33.14
CA THR A 403 5.72 -14.50 -33.47
C THR A 403 6.15 -14.89 -34.88
N ASP A 404 6.90 -14.00 -35.53
CA ASP A 404 7.55 -14.23 -36.83
C ASP A 404 8.95 -14.87 -36.68
N GLU A 405 9.44 -15.05 -35.45
CA GLU A 405 10.75 -15.61 -35.17
C GLU A 405 10.84 -17.09 -35.60
N HIS A 406 11.94 -17.46 -36.28
CA HIS A 406 12.16 -18.85 -36.69
C HIS A 406 12.53 -19.77 -35.53
N GLN A 407 13.18 -19.21 -34.51
CA GLN A 407 13.61 -19.89 -33.31
C GLN A 407 13.08 -19.18 -32.08
N VAL A 408 12.65 -19.97 -31.09
CA VAL A 408 12.21 -19.47 -29.79
C VAL A 408 12.94 -20.20 -28.69
N ILE A 409 13.03 -19.59 -27.52
CA ILE A 409 13.64 -20.19 -26.34
C ILE A 409 12.51 -20.62 -25.41
N LEU A 410 12.40 -21.93 -25.15
CA LEU A 410 11.55 -22.47 -24.10
C LEU A 410 12.34 -22.44 -22.79
N THR A 411 11.81 -21.82 -21.75
CA THR A 411 12.54 -21.62 -20.49
C THR A 411 11.67 -21.87 -19.27
N ASN A 412 12.32 -22.28 -18.18
CA ASN A 412 11.68 -22.42 -16.88
C ASN A 412 11.37 -21.08 -16.21
N SER A 413 11.99 -19.96 -16.64
CA SER A 413 11.52 -18.63 -16.26
C SER A 413 12.12 -17.53 -17.12
N ALA A 414 11.36 -16.44 -17.26
CA ALA A 414 11.80 -15.21 -17.88
C ALA A 414 11.27 -14.02 -17.09
N SER A 415 12.02 -12.92 -17.02
CA SER A 415 11.64 -11.72 -16.30
C SER A 415 11.55 -10.49 -17.19
N LEU A 416 10.48 -9.71 -17.01
CA LEU A 416 10.30 -8.41 -17.65
C LEU A 416 10.05 -7.35 -16.58
N HIS A 417 10.84 -6.27 -16.59
CA HIS A 417 10.76 -5.17 -15.61
C HIS A 417 10.79 -5.63 -14.14
N GLY A 418 11.51 -6.71 -13.85
CA GLY A 418 11.67 -7.27 -12.50
C GLY A 418 10.53 -8.19 -12.04
N GLU A 419 9.52 -8.43 -12.88
CA GLU A 419 8.50 -9.45 -12.66
C GLU A 419 8.91 -10.74 -13.37
N GLU A 420 8.99 -11.85 -12.62
CA GLU A 420 9.38 -13.17 -13.13
C GLU A 420 8.14 -14.01 -13.46
N TYR A 421 8.08 -14.51 -14.70
CA TYR A 421 7.09 -15.48 -15.17
C TYR A 421 7.71 -16.87 -15.13
N ARG A 422 6.95 -17.85 -14.63
CA ARG A 422 7.41 -19.22 -14.39
C ARG A 422 6.24 -20.21 -14.41
N PRO A 423 6.43 -21.44 -14.92
CA PRO A 423 5.43 -22.49 -14.79
C PRO A 423 4.98 -22.73 -13.34
N GLY A 424 3.69 -22.96 -13.14
CA GLY A 424 3.10 -23.13 -11.81
C GLY A 424 2.58 -21.84 -11.17
N LEU A 425 2.86 -20.66 -11.75
CA LEU A 425 2.26 -19.39 -11.34
C LEU A 425 1.02 -19.07 -12.17
N PHE A 426 0.10 -18.31 -11.59
CA PHE A 426 -1.09 -17.82 -12.28
C PHE A 426 -0.88 -16.42 -12.84
N VAL A 427 -1.53 -16.13 -13.97
CA VAL A 427 -1.64 -14.80 -14.57
C VAL A 427 -3.10 -14.43 -14.80
N ALA A 428 -3.39 -13.13 -14.75
CA ALA A 428 -4.70 -12.61 -15.08
C ALA A 428 -4.83 -12.41 -16.60
N LEU A 429 -5.77 -13.10 -17.22
CA LEU A 429 -6.03 -13.03 -18.65
C LEU A 429 -7.02 -11.89 -18.95
N PRO A 430 -6.91 -11.22 -20.10
CA PRO A 430 -7.92 -10.27 -20.57
C PRO A 430 -9.31 -10.92 -20.62
N SER A 431 -10.31 -10.25 -20.05
CA SER A 431 -11.68 -10.78 -19.97
C SER A 431 -12.68 -9.62 -19.91
N LEU A 432 -13.83 -9.80 -20.57
CA LEU A 432 -14.99 -8.90 -20.45
C LEU A 432 -15.98 -9.38 -19.37
N ASN A 433 -15.66 -10.48 -18.67
CA ASN A 433 -16.54 -11.09 -17.69
C ASN A 433 -16.53 -10.35 -16.34
N ARG A 434 -17.57 -10.62 -15.54
CA ARG A 434 -17.71 -10.08 -14.19
C ARG A 434 -16.65 -10.59 -13.21
N LEU A 435 -16.13 -11.80 -13.41
CA LEU A 435 -15.04 -12.35 -12.61
C LEU A 435 -13.74 -12.34 -13.41
N PRO A 436 -12.59 -12.05 -12.77
CA PRO A 436 -11.31 -12.12 -13.45
C PRO A 436 -11.05 -13.56 -13.94
N LEU A 437 -10.59 -13.66 -15.18
CA LEU A 437 -10.16 -14.91 -15.77
C LEU A 437 -8.68 -15.12 -15.44
N PHE A 438 -8.34 -16.29 -14.93
CA PHE A 438 -6.96 -16.64 -14.61
C PHE A 438 -6.50 -17.81 -15.46
N GLY A 439 -5.20 -17.85 -15.74
CA GLY A 439 -4.56 -18.98 -16.38
C GLY A 439 -3.33 -19.42 -15.60
N LEU A 440 -3.15 -20.74 -15.44
CA LEU A 440 -1.92 -21.31 -14.91
C LEU A 440 -0.85 -21.33 -16.01
N ILE A 441 0.33 -20.78 -15.74
CA ILE A 441 1.46 -20.85 -16.67
C ILE A 441 1.94 -22.30 -16.73
N ASN A 442 1.94 -22.87 -17.94
CA ASN A 442 2.46 -24.21 -18.22
C ASN A 442 3.88 -24.14 -18.79
N GLU A 443 4.16 -23.14 -19.62
CA GLU A 443 5.47 -22.93 -20.27
C GLU A 443 5.74 -21.43 -20.43
N VAL A 444 7.01 -21.03 -20.39
CA VAL A 444 7.44 -19.66 -20.72
C VAL A 444 8.29 -19.69 -21.98
N ILE A 445 7.98 -18.80 -22.92
CA ILE A 445 8.62 -18.72 -24.23
C ILE A 445 9.19 -17.33 -24.42
N VAL A 446 10.47 -17.25 -24.81
CA VAL A 446 11.11 -16.01 -25.21
C VAL A 446 11.30 -16.02 -26.72
N ALA A 447 10.77 -15.01 -27.41
CA ALA A 447 10.89 -14.84 -28.85
C ALA A 447 11.37 -13.41 -29.13
N GLY A 448 12.64 -13.28 -29.55
CA GLY A 448 13.29 -11.98 -29.71
C GLY A 448 13.29 -11.18 -28.40
N LYS A 449 12.60 -10.04 -28.38
CA LYS A 449 12.45 -9.12 -27.22
C LYS A 449 11.11 -9.26 -26.49
N GLU A 450 10.36 -10.32 -26.76
CA GLU A 450 9.03 -10.55 -26.19
C GLU A 450 9.00 -11.83 -25.35
N ILE A 451 8.17 -11.82 -24.30
CA ILE A 451 7.91 -12.97 -23.45
C ILE A 451 6.46 -13.39 -23.65
N PHE A 452 6.26 -14.67 -23.92
CA PHE A 452 4.95 -15.31 -24.01
C PHE A 452 4.80 -16.34 -22.91
N VAL A 453 3.62 -16.39 -22.31
CA VAL A 453 3.23 -17.46 -21.38
C VAL A 453 2.24 -18.38 -22.07
N VAL A 454 2.54 -19.68 -22.09
CA VAL A 454 1.60 -20.70 -22.52
C VAL A 454 0.73 -21.07 -21.33
N THR A 455 -0.56 -20.88 -21.47
CA THR A 455 -1.51 -21.05 -20.37
C THR A 455 -2.84 -21.60 -20.88
N ALA A 456 -3.60 -22.21 -19.97
CA ALA A 456 -5.00 -22.57 -20.20
C ALA A 456 -5.86 -21.87 -19.14
N PRO A 457 -7.08 -21.40 -19.49
CA PRO A 457 -8.01 -20.84 -18.53
C PRO A 457 -8.29 -21.81 -17.37
N TRP A 458 -8.40 -21.25 -16.16
CA TRP A 458 -8.91 -21.93 -14.98
C TRP A 458 -10.24 -21.32 -14.58
N ARG A 459 -11.12 -22.16 -14.03
CA ARG A 459 -12.44 -21.71 -13.60
C ARG A 459 -12.34 -21.01 -12.25
N ASN A 460 -12.75 -19.76 -12.21
CA ASN A 460 -12.89 -18.95 -11.01
C ASN A 460 -14.29 -19.19 -10.42
N LEU A 461 -14.37 -19.84 -9.26
CA LEU A 461 -15.63 -20.18 -8.59
C LEU A 461 -16.21 -19.01 -7.80
N GLY A 462 -15.44 -17.93 -7.62
CA GLY A 462 -15.81 -16.77 -6.81
C GLY A 462 -14.78 -16.51 -5.71
N ILE A 463 -15.14 -15.62 -4.79
CA ILE A 463 -14.32 -15.31 -3.61
C ILE A 463 -14.76 -16.24 -2.48
N SER A 464 -13.80 -16.97 -1.90
CA SER A 464 -14.00 -17.73 -0.67
C SER A 464 -14.23 -16.79 0.49
N GLU A 465 -15.41 -16.86 1.12
CA GLU A 465 -15.71 -16.08 2.32
C GLU A 465 -14.76 -16.40 3.48
N ARG A 466 -14.21 -17.63 3.53
CA ARG A 466 -13.30 -18.07 4.59
C ARG A 466 -11.88 -17.52 4.45
N PHE A 467 -11.40 -17.39 3.21
CA PHE A 467 -10.00 -17.02 2.95
C PHE A 467 -9.83 -15.65 2.30
N HIS A 468 -10.95 -15.03 1.90
CA HIS A 468 -10.99 -13.78 1.16
C HIS A 468 -10.07 -13.82 -0.07
N ALA A 469 -10.19 -14.91 -0.83
CA ALA A 469 -9.36 -15.25 -1.98
C ALA A 469 -10.16 -15.94 -3.08
N TYR A 470 -9.72 -15.81 -4.34
CA TYR A 470 -10.38 -16.48 -5.46
C TYR A 470 -10.18 -17.98 -5.37
N GLU A 471 -11.27 -18.74 -5.43
CA GLU A 471 -11.23 -20.19 -5.46
C GLU A 471 -11.14 -20.69 -6.90
N MET A 472 -10.13 -21.52 -7.16
CA MET A 472 -9.75 -21.93 -8.51
C MET A 472 -9.84 -23.44 -8.66
N THR A 473 -10.37 -23.88 -9.80
CA THR A 473 -10.39 -25.30 -10.19
C THR A 473 -9.99 -25.46 -11.66
N PRO A 474 -9.31 -26.56 -12.04
CA PRO A 474 -9.00 -26.82 -13.43
C PRO A 474 -10.25 -26.80 -14.31
N GLU A 475 -10.15 -26.21 -15.50
CA GLU A 475 -11.24 -26.27 -16.48
C GLU A 475 -11.37 -27.70 -17.02
N THR A 476 -12.55 -28.29 -16.85
CA THR A 476 -12.84 -29.67 -17.28
C THR A 476 -13.47 -29.74 -18.66
N ASN A 477 -14.02 -28.63 -19.15
CA ASN A 477 -14.54 -28.54 -20.51
C ASN A 477 -13.39 -28.38 -21.52
N GLU A 478 -13.18 -29.41 -22.36
CA GLU A 478 -12.10 -29.42 -23.37
C GLU A 478 -12.16 -28.24 -24.35
N GLN A 479 -13.36 -27.75 -24.69
CA GLN A 479 -13.52 -26.59 -25.58
C GLN A 479 -13.11 -25.28 -24.89
N ALA A 480 -13.36 -25.15 -23.58
CA ALA A 480 -12.99 -23.97 -22.79
C ALA A 480 -11.52 -24.00 -22.33
N ARG A 481 -10.91 -25.18 -22.26
CA ARG A 481 -9.50 -25.39 -21.87
C ARG A 481 -8.50 -25.10 -22.99
N GLN A 482 -8.90 -24.35 -24.02
CA GLN A 482 -8.03 -24.07 -25.16
C GLN A 482 -6.73 -23.42 -24.68
N VAL A 483 -5.61 -24.08 -24.95
CA VAL A 483 -4.28 -23.58 -24.62
C VAL A 483 -3.99 -22.37 -25.52
N VAL A 484 -3.53 -21.29 -24.90
CA VAL A 484 -3.19 -20.03 -25.55
C VAL A 484 -1.75 -19.64 -25.20
N ALA A 485 -1.06 -18.97 -26.11
CA ALA A 485 0.16 -18.23 -25.79
C ALA A 485 -0.18 -16.75 -25.78
N ILE A 486 0.03 -16.10 -24.64
CA ILE A 486 -0.28 -14.67 -24.48
C ILE A 486 1.02 -13.93 -24.22
N ASN A 487 1.21 -12.83 -24.94
CA ASN A 487 2.30 -11.91 -24.65
C ASN A 487 2.08 -11.30 -23.26
N VAL A 488 3.11 -11.32 -22.41
CA VAL A 488 2.99 -10.83 -21.03
C VAL A 488 2.58 -9.36 -20.93
N ARG A 489 2.86 -8.53 -21.95
CA ARG A 489 2.44 -7.13 -22.04
C ARG A 489 0.95 -6.97 -22.31
N SER A 490 0.29 -8.01 -22.82
CA SER A 490 -1.14 -8.03 -23.12
C SER A 490 -1.97 -8.64 -21.98
N LEU A 491 -1.35 -9.03 -20.86
CA LEU A 491 -2.07 -9.53 -19.70
C LEU A 491 -2.92 -8.41 -19.07
N ALA A 492 -4.05 -8.79 -18.46
CA ALA A 492 -4.86 -7.84 -17.69
C ALA A 492 -4.10 -7.29 -16.47
N ASN A 493 -3.11 -8.04 -16.00
CA ASN A 493 -2.16 -7.66 -14.97
C ASN A 493 -0.80 -8.28 -15.30
N PHE A 494 0.25 -7.46 -15.31
CA PHE A 494 1.61 -7.92 -15.57
C PHE A 494 2.16 -8.81 -14.45
N ARG A 495 1.61 -8.79 -13.23
CA ARG A 495 2.13 -9.56 -12.09
C ARG A 495 1.61 -11.00 -12.07
N CYS A 496 2.50 -11.92 -11.71
CA CYS A 496 2.17 -13.30 -11.43
C CYS A 496 1.58 -13.46 -10.01
N ILE A 497 0.75 -14.48 -9.83
CA ILE A 497 0.11 -14.84 -8.56
C ILE A 497 0.53 -16.27 -8.19
N ALA A 498 1.00 -16.44 -6.95
CA ALA A 498 1.26 -17.76 -6.42
C ALA A 498 -0.07 -18.43 -6.02
N PRO A 499 -0.31 -19.69 -6.42
CA PRO A 499 -1.38 -20.47 -5.82
C PRO A 499 -1.05 -20.80 -4.37
N TRP A 500 -2.03 -20.62 -3.49
CA TRP A 500 -1.97 -21.08 -2.10
C TRP A 500 -2.96 -22.23 -1.91
N THR A 501 -2.62 -23.15 -1.01
CA THR A 501 -3.47 -24.32 -0.71
C THR A 501 -3.94 -24.28 0.74
N ALA A 502 -5.22 -24.63 0.97
CA ALA A 502 -5.78 -24.79 2.30
C ALA A 502 -5.66 -26.23 2.84
N GLY A 503 -5.09 -27.15 2.05
CA GLY A 503 -5.05 -28.59 2.29
C GLY A 503 -5.73 -29.33 1.14
N GLY A 504 -5.23 -30.50 0.74
CA GLY A 504 -5.72 -31.21 -0.44
C GLY A 504 -5.42 -30.48 -1.77
N ASP A 505 -6.31 -30.65 -2.75
CA ASP A 505 -6.16 -30.14 -4.12
C ASP A 505 -6.81 -28.75 -4.35
N GLU A 506 -7.30 -28.10 -3.30
CA GLU A 506 -7.93 -26.77 -3.38
C GLU A 506 -6.89 -25.68 -3.63
N VAL A 507 -7.13 -24.87 -4.67
CA VAL A 507 -6.23 -23.80 -5.10
C VAL A 507 -6.90 -22.45 -4.89
N PHE A 508 -6.21 -21.56 -4.19
CA PHE A 508 -6.66 -20.21 -3.92
C PHE A 508 -5.68 -19.18 -4.47
N LEU A 509 -6.21 -18.09 -5.01
CA LEU A 509 -5.44 -16.93 -5.44
C LEU A 509 -5.82 -15.75 -4.55
N SER A 510 -4.88 -15.33 -3.70
CA SER A 510 -5.06 -14.12 -2.92
C SER A 510 -5.26 -12.92 -3.85
N PRO A 511 -6.14 -11.96 -3.50
CA PRO A 511 -6.24 -10.68 -4.18
C PRO A 511 -4.94 -9.89 -3.90
N ARG A 512 -3.90 -10.20 -4.67
CA ARG A 512 -2.53 -9.68 -4.53
C ARG A 512 -2.37 -8.24 -5.04
N THR A 513 -3.39 -7.79 -5.80
CA THR A 513 -3.62 -6.49 -6.46
C THR A 513 -2.65 -6.10 -7.58
N VAL A 514 -3.13 -6.13 -8.84
CA VAL A 514 -3.19 -5.02 -9.82
C VAL A 514 -4.36 -5.35 -10.78
N PHE A 515 -5.58 -5.33 -10.29
CA PHE A 515 -6.73 -5.27 -11.18
C PHE A 515 -7.16 -3.80 -11.22
N GLY A 516 -7.23 -3.21 -12.41
CA GLY A 516 -8.21 -2.15 -12.65
C GLY A 516 -9.54 -2.68 -12.11
N ILE A 517 -10.12 -1.93 -11.20
CA ILE A 517 -10.86 -2.46 -10.07
C ILE A 517 -12.08 -3.33 -10.46
N LEU A 518 -12.37 -4.29 -9.58
CA LEU A 518 -13.63 -4.97 -9.29
C LEU A 518 -14.78 -4.73 -10.28
N PHE A 519 -15.16 -5.78 -11.00
CA PHE A 519 -16.56 -6.07 -11.23
C PHE A 519 -17.04 -6.85 -9.99
N TYR A 520 -17.97 -6.27 -9.22
CA TYR A 520 -18.75 -6.83 -8.11
C TYR A 520 -18.10 -6.99 -6.72
N PHE A 521 -18.52 -6.12 -5.80
CA PHE A 521 -18.97 -6.48 -4.45
C PHE A 521 -20.43 -6.01 -4.30
N TYR A 522 -21.40 -6.90 -4.45
CA TYR A 522 -22.73 -6.75 -3.85
C TYR A 522 -23.32 -8.15 -3.69
N CYS A 523 -22.93 -8.81 -2.59
CA CYS A 523 -23.72 -9.87 -1.97
C CYS A 523 -23.23 -10.10 -0.54
N VAL A 524 -23.10 -9.04 0.24
CA VAL A 524 -23.34 -9.14 1.68
C VAL A 524 -24.43 -8.13 1.94
N GLU A 525 -25.64 -8.60 2.22
CA GLU A 525 -26.64 -7.80 2.90
C GLU A 525 -26.04 -7.41 4.26
N LEU A 526 -25.26 -6.33 4.29
CA LEU A 526 -25.11 -5.55 5.50
C LEU A 526 -26.49 -5.02 5.80
N GLN A 527 -27.25 -5.76 6.60
CA GLN A 527 -28.45 -5.26 7.27
C GLN A 527 -28.02 -4.17 8.27
N CYS A 528 -27.53 -3.05 7.75
CA CYS A 528 -27.55 -1.78 8.45
C CYS A 528 -29.02 -1.36 8.48
N THR A 529 -29.69 -1.67 9.59
CA THR A 529 -31.11 -1.35 9.84
C THR A 529 -31.41 0.16 9.86
N GLN A 530 -30.43 1.03 9.57
CA GLN A 530 -30.56 2.49 9.58
C GLN A 530 -30.50 3.18 8.21
N CYS A 531 -30.12 2.51 7.12
CA CYS A 531 -30.06 3.13 5.79
C CYS A 531 -31.16 2.63 4.85
N LYS A 532 -32.35 3.26 4.90
CA LYS A 532 -33.38 3.10 3.87
C LYS A 532 -33.09 4.02 2.68
N VAL A 533 -32.21 3.62 1.77
CA VAL A 533 -32.14 4.23 0.43
C VAL A 533 -32.00 3.12 -0.62
N VAL A 534 -33.10 2.81 -1.28
CA VAL A 534 -33.13 1.95 -2.48
C VAL A 534 -32.76 2.85 -3.66
N ALA A 535 -31.51 2.81 -4.10
CA ALA A 535 -31.10 3.46 -5.34
C ALA A 535 -31.21 2.45 -6.51
N GLN A 536 -32.21 2.65 -7.38
CA GLN A 536 -32.26 2.00 -8.69
C GLN A 536 -31.17 2.59 -9.59
N ILE A 537 -30.28 1.76 -10.14
CA ILE A 537 -29.23 2.18 -11.08
C ILE A 537 -29.65 1.78 -12.52
N PRO A 538 -29.46 2.67 -13.54
CA PRO A 538 -29.87 2.40 -14.92
C PRO A 538 -28.93 1.46 -15.67
N SER A 539 -29.45 0.81 -16.72
CA SER A 539 -28.73 -0.14 -17.59
C SER A 539 -27.51 0.47 -18.30
N PRO A 540 -26.44 -0.31 -18.57
CA PRO A 540 -25.21 0.19 -19.17
C PRO A 540 -25.40 0.55 -20.66
N CYS A 541 -25.10 1.80 -21.00
CA CYS A 541 -24.95 2.24 -22.38
C CYS A 541 -23.54 1.86 -22.87
N ALA A 542 -23.47 1.21 -24.03
CA ALA A 542 -22.24 0.71 -24.63
C ALA A 542 -21.28 1.87 -24.99
N VAL A 543 -20.11 1.92 -24.35
CA VAL A 543 -18.99 2.74 -24.82
C VAL A 543 -18.04 1.82 -25.58
N LYS A 544 -17.94 2.03 -26.89
CA LYS A 544 -16.93 1.43 -27.74
C LYS A 544 -15.56 2.04 -27.42
N PHE A 545 -14.56 1.20 -27.19
CA PHE A 545 -13.16 1.48 -27.49
C PHE A 545 -12.61 0.34 -28.33
#